data_AF-M4HWQ1-F1
#
_entry.id   AF-M4HWQ1-F1
#
_cell.length_a   1.000
_cell.length_b   1.000
_cell.length_c   1.000
_cell.angle_alpha   90.00
_cell.angle_beta   90.00
_cell.angle_gamma   90.00
#
_symmetry.space_group_name_H-M   'P 1'
#
loop_
_entity.id
_entity.type
_entity.pdbx_description
1 polymer ?
#
loop_
_entity_poly.entity_id
_entity_poly.type
_entity_poly.pdbx_seq_one_letter_code
_entity_poly.pdbx_strand_id
1 'polypeptide(L)'
;MAEERRRQAGKPTKMLPKAIALIESKLKLQWSLEQISGWLDREEGQSISYETIYLLYIWADKQRGGTLYENLRRRDRPYNKRVNGKSTRGHIKNAISIEERPQGVDDKSRIGDWEIDTVIGKGHSSALVTIVDRKSKFTLSQQVVSAQ
;
A
#
# COMPACT_ATOMS: atom_id res chain seq x y z
N MET A 1 28.95 13.32 -35.56
CA MET A 1 27.47 13.55 -35.62
C MET A 1 26.69 13.07 -34.38
N ALA A 2 26.58 11.76 -34.08
CA ALA A 2 25.78 11.30 -32.92
C ALA A 2 26.43 11.63 -31.56
N GLU A 3 27.76 11.53 -31.46
CA GLU A 3 28.51 11.83 -30.24
C GLU A 3 28.65 13.33 -29.97
N GLU A 4 28.79 14.15 -31.02
CA GLU A 4 28.76 15.62 -30.91
C GLU A 4 27.41 16.12 -30.43
N ARG A 5 26.29 15.54 -30.92
CA ARG A 5 24.95 15.83 -30.39
C ARG A 5 24.84 15.49 -28.90
N ARG A 6 25.42 14.38 -28.45
CA ARG A 6 25.46 14.01 -27.02
C ARG A 6 26.30 14.96 -26.18
N ARG A 7 27.43 15.45 -26.70
CA ARG A 7 28.29 16.42 -26.01
C ARG A 7 27.68 17.83 -25.97
N GLN A 8 26.97 18.24 -27.02
CA GLN A 8 26.29 19.54 -27.11
C GLN A 8 24.89 19.55 -26.47
N ALA A 9 24.33 18.39 -26.15
CA ALA A 9 23.09 18.30 -25.40
C ALA A 9 23.32 18.86 -23.99
N GLY A 10 22.96 20.12 -23.78
CA GLY A 10 22.86 20.69 -22.45
C GLY A 10 21.97 19.79 -21.60
N LYS A 11 22.45 19.37 -20.42
CA LYS A 11 21.59 18.65 -19.47
C LYS A 11 20.41 19.58 -19.18
N PRO A 12 19.15 19.20 -19.49
CA PRO A 12 18.04 20.06 -19.17
C PRO A 12 18.00 20.21 -17.66
N THR A 13 18.30 21.41 -17.17
CA THR A 13 18.17 21.76 -15.75
C THR A 13 16.67 21.86 -15.47
N LYS A 14 16.01 20.72 -15.29
CA LYS A 14 14.55 20.64 -15.11
C LYS A 14 14.07 21.38 -13.86
N MET A 15 14.96 21.63 -12.90
CA MET A 15 14.65 22.34 -11.66
C MET A 15 15.38 23.68 -11.62
N LEU A 16 14.67 24.75 -12.01
CA LEU A 16 15.12 26.09 -11.72
C LEU A 16 15.03 26.37 -10.21
N PRO A 17 15.88 27.25 -9.65
CA PRO A 17 15.81 27.63 -8.23
C PRO A 17 14.42 28.12 -7.79
N LYS A 18 13.71 28.84 -8.68
CA LYS A 18 12.32 29.26 -8.45
C LYS A 18 11.36 28.07 -8.25
N ALA A 19 11.52 27.02 -9.07
CA ALA A 19 10.68 25.82 -8.99
C ALA A 19 10.93 25.06 -7.68
N ILE A 20 12.19 24.98 -7.24
CA ILE A 20 12.58 24.33 -5.99
C ILE A 20 11.93 25.02 -4.79
N ALA A 21 11.99 26.36 -4.72
CA ALA A 21 11.37 27.12 -3.63
C ALA A 21 9.84 26.88 -3.56
N LEU A 22 9.18 26.78 -4.72
CA LEU A 22 7.76 26.45 -4.79
C LEU A 22 7.48 25.02 -4.31
N ILE A 23 8.26 24.04 -4.76
CA ILE A 23 8.15 22.63 -4.33
C ILE A 23 8.31 22.53 -2.80
N GLU A 24 9.31 23.18 -2.22
CA GLU A 24 9.52 23.21 -0.77
C GLU A 24 8.32 23.82 -0.02
N SER A 25 7.77 24.93 -0.51
CA SER A 25 6.60 25.57 0.08
C SER A 25 5.38 24.64 0.09
N LYS A 26 5.16 23.88 -0.99
CA LYS A 26 4.03 22.94 -1.11
C LYS A 26 4.25 21.66 -0.32
N LEU A 27 5.50 21.19 -0.20
CA LEU A 27 5.86 20.06 0.66
C LEU A 27 5.60 20.37 2.13
N LYS A 28 5.91 21.59 2.60
CA LYS A 28 5.55 22.03 3.96
C LYS A 28 4.05 22.01 4.21
N LEU A 29 3.24 22.24 3.18
CA LEU A 29 1.77 22.13 3.22
C LEU A 29 1.26 20.68 3.08
N GLN A 30 2.13 19.67 3.09
CA GLN A 30 1.78 18.24 2.98
C GLN A 30 1.09 17.86 1.66
N TRP A 31 1.39 18.59 0.58
CA TRP A 31 0.89 18.24 -0.76
C TRP A 31 1.56 16.97 -1.27
N SER A 32 0.83 16.13 -2.01
CA SER A 32 1.42 14.99 -2.71
C SER A 32 2.26 15.44 -3.91
N LEU A 33 3.25 14.65 -4.30
CA LEU A 33 4.14 14.99 -5.42
C LEU A 33 3.40 15.10 -6.76
N GLU A 34 2.38 14.29 -6.96
CA GLU A 34 1.48 14.35 -8.11
C GLU A 34 0.71 15.68 -8.12
N GLN A 35 0.22 16.14 -6.97
CA GLN A 35 -0.44 17.43 -6.85
C GLN A 35 0.52 18.60 -7.10
N ILE A 36 1.76 18.51 -6.62
CA ILE A 36 2.79 19.53 -6.86
C ILE A 36 3.13 19.59 -8.35
N SER A 37 3.34 18.44 -8.98
CA SER A 37 3.59 18.32 -10.43
C SER A 37 2.46 18.94 -11.26
N GLY A 38 1.20 18.57 -10.99
CA GLY A 38 0.05 19.11 -11.71
C GLY A 38 -0.28 20.58 -11.36
N TRP A 39 0.22 21.11 -10.25
CA TRP A 39 0.11 22.52 -9.91
C TRP A 39 1.18 23.36 -10.63
N LEU A 40 2.41 22.85 -10.71
CA LEU A 40 3.51 23.49 -11.45
C LEU A 40 3.20 23.60 -12.95
N ASP A 41 2.57 22.59 -13.53
CA ASP A 41 2.16 22.61 -14.93
C ASP A 41 1.08 23.66 -15.20
N ARG A 42 0.10 23.79 -14.29
CA ARG A 42 -1.03 24.73 -14.45
C ARG A 42 -0.69 26.19 -14.16
N GLU A 43 0.05 26.47 -13.08
CA GLU A 43 0.29 27.85 -12.62
C GLU A 43 1.60 28.44 -13.14
N GLU A 44 2.64 27.61 -13.30
CA GLU A 44 3.98 28.07 -13.69
C GLU A 44 4.38 27.62 -15.11
N GLY A 45 3.53 26.85 -15.80
CA GLY A 45 3.82 26.30 -17.13
C GLY A 45 5.01 25.36 -17.15
N GLN A 46 5.38 24.79 -15.99
CA GLN A 46 6.53 23.91 -15.83
C GLN A 46 6.08 22.45 -15.70
N SER A 47 6.18 21.71 -16.80
CA SER A 47 5.91 20.27 -16.81
C SER A 47 7.07 19.48 -16.17
N ILE A 48 7.10 19.43 -14.83
CA ILE A 48 8.02 18.60 -14.04
C ILE A 48 7.28 17.34 -13.57
N SER A 49 7.73 16.16 -13.99
CA SER A 49 7.18 14.88 -13.50
C SER A 49 7.39 14.71 -12.00
N TYR A 50 6.41 14.11 -11.31
CA TYR A 50 6.50 13.75 -9.89
C TYR A 50 7.73 12.88 -9.59
N GLU A 51 8.16 12.03 -10.54
CA GLU A 51 9.37 11.20 -10.42
C GLU A 51 10.64 12.03 -10.39
N THR A 52 10.65 13.14 -11.14
CA THR A 52 11.79 14.07 -11.13
C THR A 52 11.87 14.78 -9.78
N ILE A 53 10.73 15.20 -9.21
CA ILE A 53 10.67 15.79 -7.87
C ILE A 53 11.15 14.78 -6.81
N TYR A 54 10.69 13.53 -6.91
CA TYR A 54 11.09 12.48 -5.98
C TYR A 54 12.58 12.12 -6.08
N LEU A 55 13.07 11.75 -7.26
CA LEU A 55 14.42 11.24 -7.46
C LEU A 55 15.50 12.33 -7.41
N LEU A 56 15.28 13.44 -8.12
CA LEU A 56 16.33 14.45 -8.30
C LEU A 56 16.43 15.38 -7.09
N TYR A 57 15.34 15.58 -6.35
CA TYR A 57 15.30 16.55 -5.27
C TYR A 57 15.17 15.88 -3.91
N ILE A 58 14.10 15.12 -3.65
CA ILE A 58 13.88 14.52 -2.32
C ILE A 58 14.91 13.43 -2.02
N TRP A 59 15.21 12.56 -2.98
CA TRP A 59 16.18 11.49 -2.77
C TRP A 59 17.61 12.03 -2.74
N ALA A 60 17.94 13.02 -3.58
CA ALA A 60 19.25 13.70 -3.52
C ALA A 60 19.45 14.49 -2.21
N ASP A 61 18.40 15.08 -1.65
CA ASP A 61 18.41 15.69 -0.32
C ASP A 61 18.64 14.64 0.78
N LYS A 62 17.90 13.52 0.73
CA LYS A 62 18.07 12.39 1.66
C LYS A 62 19.49 11.83 1.63
N GLN A 63 20.09 11.67 0.45
CA GLN A 63 21.48 11.21 0.29
C GLN A 63 22.51 12.20 0.85
N ARG A 64 22.15 13.50 0.91
CA ARG A 64 22.97 14.56 1.54
C ARG A 64 22.67 14.72 3.04
N GLY A 65 21.78 13.90 3.60
CA GLY A 65 21.39 13.94 5.02
C GLY A 65 20.28 14.94 5.36
N GLY A 66 19.57 15.48 4.35
CA GLY A 66 18.44 16.36 4.57
C GLY A 66 17.15 15.64 4.99
N THR A 67 16.15 16.42 5.40
CA THR A 67 14.89 15.94 6.02
C THR A 67 13.65 16.19 5.14
N LEU A 68 13.81 16.56 3.86
CA LEU A 68 12.67 16.85 2.99
C LEU A 68 11.73 15.65 2.81
N TYR A 69 12.26 14.43 2.87
CA TYR A 69 11.48 13.20 2.79
C TYR A 69 10.50 13.00 3.96
N GLU A 70 10.70 13.67 5.10
CA GLU A 70 9.79 13.61 6.25
C GLU A 70 8.48 14.35 6.00
N ASN A 71 8.48 15.33 5.09
CA ASN A 71 7.30 16.09 4.70
C ASN A 71 6.42 15.37 3.67
N LEU A 72 6.79 14.14 3.28
CA LEU A 72 5.97 13.34 2.38
C LEU A 72 4.74 12.79 3.12
N ARG A 73 3.56 13.07 2.56
CA ARG A 73 2.26 12.61 3.08
C ARG A 73 2.20 11.09 3.32
N ARG A 74 2.89 10.31 2.48
CA ARG A 74 3.13 8.89 2.74
C ARG A 74 4.54 8.75 3.29
N ARG A 75 4.65 8.67 4.62
CA ARG A 75 5.87 8.24 5.28
C ARG A 75 6.12 6.80 4.83
N ASP A 76 7.30 6.53 4.28
CA ASP A 76 7.71 5.18 3.89
C ASP A 76 7.46 4.26 5.09
N ARG A 77 6.44 3.41 5.02
CA ARG A 77 6.33 2.32 5.99
C ARG A 77 7.58 1.48 5.76
N PRO A 78 8.39 1.21 6.78
CA PRO A 78 9.52 0.31 6.62
C PRO A 78 8.98 -0.97 6.00
N TYR A 79 9.60 -1.41 4.90
CA TYR A 79 9.28 -2.69 4.31
C TYR A 79 9.55 -3.75 5.37
N ASN A 80 8.48 -4.29 5.95
CA ASN A 80 8.58 -5.42 6.85
C ASN A 80 9.01 -6.61 5.99
N LYS A 81 10.33 -6.90 5.98
CA LYS A 81 10.83 -8.17 5.45
C LYS A 81 10.01 -9.27 6.11
N ARG A 82 9.37 -10.13 5.29
CA ARG A 82 8.75 -11.36 5.78
C ARG A 82 9.85 -12.12 6.52
N VAL A 83 9.81 -12.11 7.85
CA VAL A 83 10.69 -12.94 8.66
C VAL A 83 10.23 -14.36 8.39
N ASN A 84 11.11 -15.21 7.86
CA ASN A 84 10.88 -16.64 7.66
C ASN A 84 10.81 -17.39 9.00
N GLY A 85 10.12 -16.84 9.99
CA GLY A 85 9.74 -17.57 11.19
C GLY A 85 8.60 -18.50 10.80
N LYS A 86 8.77 -19.81 11.01
CA LYS A 86 7.65 -20.74 10.94
C LYS A 86 6.55 -20.20 11.85
N SER A 87 5.36 -19.99 11.30
CA SER A 87 4.20 -19.56 12.08
C SER A 87 4.02 -20.50 13.26
N THR A 88 4.10 -19.99 14.49
CA THR A 88 3.86 -20.77 15.72
C THR A 88 2.39 -21.14 15.90
N ARG A 89 1.48 -20.57 15.09
CA ARG A 89 0.08 -21.00 15.04
C ARG A 89 0.04 -22.36 14.36
N GLY A 90 -0.42 -23.37 15.11
CA GLY A 90 -0.62 -24.72 14.61
C GLY A 90 -1.48 -24.72 13.35
N HIS A 91 -1.07 -25.50 12.35
CA HIS A 91 -1.83 -25.70 11.13
C HIS A 91 -2.96 -26.71 11.37
N ILE A 92 -4.10 -26.50 10.70
CA ILE A 92 -5.19 -27.48 10.70
C ILE A 92 -4.68 -28.75 10.01
N LYS A 93 -4.69 -29.88 10.72
CA LYS A 93 -4.28 -31.17 10.16
C LYS A 93 -5.25 -31.57 9.04
N ASN A 94 -4.72 -32.04 7.91
CA ASN A 94 -5.48 -32.45 6.73
C ASN A 94 -6.38 -31.34 6.15
N ALA A 95 -5.94 -30.08 6.22
CA ALA A 95 -6.62 -29.00 5.53
C ALA A 95 -6.58 -29.24 4.01
N ILE A 96 -7.76 -29.35 3.39
CA ILE A 96 -7.91 -29.41 1.94
C ILE A 96 -7.76 -27.99 1.41
N SER A 97 -6.96 -27.81 0.35
CA SER A 97 -6.77 -26.49 -0.26
C SER A 97 -8.11 -25.95 -0.77
N ILE A 98 -8.26 -24.63 -0.81
CA ILE A 98 -9.44 -24.00 -1.43
C ILE A 98 -9.56 -24.42 -2.89
N GLU A 99 -8.42 -24.62 -3.56
CA GLU A 99 -8.33 -25.03 -4.97
C GLU A 99 -8.81 -26.47 -5.21
N GLU A 100 -8.82 -27.31 -4.18
CA GLU A 100 -9.21 -28.73 -4.28
C GLU A 100 -10.69 -28.96 -3.96
N ARG A 101 -11.46 -27.88 -3.72
CA ARG A 101 -12.89 -27.99 -3.40
C ARG A 101 -13.70 -28.44 -4.62
N PRO A 102 -14.76 -29.25 -4.44
CA PRO A 102 -15.66 -29.59 -5.53
C PRO A 102 -16.35 -28.34 -6.11
N GLN A 103 -16.46 -28.24 -7.44
CA GLN A 103 -17.05 -27.08 -8.14
C GLN A 103 -18.44 -26.68 -7.61
N GLY A 104 -19.26 -27.66 -7.20
CA GLY A 104 -20.58 -27.40 -6.66
C GLY A 104 -20.62 -26.49 -5.40
N VAL A 105 -19.49 -26.34 -4.69
CA VAL A 105 -19.32 -25.43 -3.54
C VAL A 105 -19.14 -23.98 -4.02
N ASP A 106 -18.39 -23.77 -5.09
CA ASP A 106 -18.14 -22.45 -5.67
C ASP A 106 -19.37 -21.93 -6.41
N ASP A 107 -20.07 -22.83 -7.11
CA ASP A 107 -21.33 -22.56 -7.79
C ASP A 107 -22.50 -22.37 -6.81
N LYS A 108 -22.29 -22.58 -5.50
CA LYS A 108 -23.33 -22.48 -4.44
C LYS A 108 -24.56 -23.32 -4.78
N SER A 109 -24.33 -24.49 -5.37
CA SER A 109 -25.37 -25.31 -5.99
C SER A 109 -26.21 -26.12 -4.98
N ARG A 110 -25.69 -26.39 -3.78
CA ARG A 110 -26.35 -27.19 -2.72
C ARG A 110 -26.41 -26.46 -1.37
N ILE A 111 -27.35 -26.86 -0.52
CA ILE A 111 -27.43 -26.44 0.89
C ILE A 111 -26.58 -27.40 1.72
N GLY A 112 -25.90 -26.89 2.75
CA GLY A 112 -25.06 -27.67 3.66
C GLY A 112 -23.57 -27.36 3.54
N ASP A 113 -23.18 -26.44 2.65
CA ASP A 113 -21.81 -25.96 2.52
C ASP A 113 -21.62 -24.77 3.48
N TRP A 114 -21.21 -25.09 4.71
CA TRP A 114 -21.02 -24.13 5.78
C TRP A 114 -19.63 -23.50 5.75
N GLU A 115 -19.58 -22.18 5.88
CA GLU A 115 -18.40 -21.37 6.08
C GLU A 115 -18.37 -20.90 7.53
N ILE A 116 -17.22 -21.05 8.20
CA ILE A 116 -17.07 -20.72 9.62
C ILE A 116 -15.92 -19.72 9.76
N ASP A 117 -16.25 -18.52 10.21
CA ASP A 117 -15.30 -17.46 10.50
C ASP A 117 -15.26 -17.18 12.00
N THR A 118 -14.11 -16.69 12.48
CA THR A 118 -13.94 -16.25 13.87
C THR A 118 -13.36 -14.84 13.89
N VAL A 119 -14.14 -13.90 14.40
CA VAL A 119 -13.73 -12.50 14.59
C VAL A 119 -13.22 -12.34 16.01
N ILE A 120 -11.95 -11.93 16.14
CA ILE A 120 -11.31 -11.69 17.44
C ILE A 120 -11.39 -10.20 17.77
N GLY A 121 -11.94 -9.87 18.94
CA GLY A 121 -12.03 -8.52 19.47
C GLY A 121 -10.68 -7.92 19.87
N LYS A 122 -10.68 -6.61 20.09
CA LYS A 122 -9.47 -5.87 20.49
C LYS A 122 -8.87 -6.47 21.77
N GLY A 123 -7.55 -6.72 21.74
CA GLY A 123 -6.82 -7.27 22.88
C GLY A 123 -7.14 -8.74 23.19
N HIS A 124 -7.68 -9.51 22.23
CA HIS A 124 -8.05 -10.92 22.44
C HIS A 124 -9.06 -11.14 23.58
N SER A 125 -9.82 -10.10 23.94
CA SER A 125 -10.77 -10.10 25.07
C SER A 125 -12.09 -10.81 24.78
N SER A 126 -12.46 -10.91 23.51
CA SER A 126 -13.68 -11.58 23.05
C SER A 126 -13.47 -12.21 21.68
N ALA A 127 -14.27 -13.22 21.36
CA ALA A 127 -14.35 -13.76 20.02
C ALA A 127 -15.82 -13.98 19.63
N LEU A 128 -16.14 -13.75 18.36
CA LEU A 128 -17.44 -14.02 17.76
C LEU A 128 -17.21 -15.08 16.68
N VAL A 129 -17.98 -16.15 16.72
CA VAL A 129 -18.00 -17.17 15.66
C VAL A 129 -19.23 -16.95 14.80
N THR A 130 -19.02 -16.94 13.48
CA THR A 130 -20.09 -16.85 12.50
C THR A 130 -20.07 -18.09 11.61
N ILE A 131 -21.23 -18.71 11.45
CA ILE A 131 -21.44 -19.92 10.65
C ILE A 131 -22.47 -19.57 9.58
N VAL A 132 -22.09 -19.67 8.30
CA VAL A 132 -22.90 -19.22 7.17
C VAL A 132 -23.02 -20.33 6.13
N ASP A 133 -24.25 -20.67 5.73
CA ASP A 133 -24.46 -21.55 4.58
C ASP A 133 -24.28 -20.77 3.27
N ARG A 134 -23.39 -21.22 2.40
CA ARG A 134 -22.96 -20.45 1.22
C ARG A 134 -24.06 -20.27 0.18
N LYS A 135 -25.05 -21.17 0.11
CA LYS A 135 -26.19 -21.11 -0.83
C LYS A 135 -27.34 -20.29 -0.29
N SER A 136 -27.89 -20.69 0.86
CA SER A 136 -29.08 -20.07 1.47
C SER A 136 -28.77 -18.74 2.15
N LYS A 137 -27.49 -18.45 2.44
CA LYS A 137 -27.06 -17.29 3.24
C LYS A 137 -27.59 -17.28 4.67
N PHE A 138 -28.15 -18.42 5.11
CA PHE A 138 -28.55 -18.58 6.49
C PHE A 138 -27.31 -18.46 7.39
N THR A 139 -27.40 -17.54 8.35
CA THR A 139 -26.26 -17.12 9.17
C THR A 139 -26.60 -17.30 10.64
N LEU A 140 -25.73 -17.99 11.36
CA LEU A 140 -25.73 -18.08 12.80
C LEU A 140 -24.48 -17.38 13.34
N SER A 141 -24.65 -16.52 14.34
CA SER A 141 -23.53 -15.84 14.98
C SER A 141 -23.66 -15.98 16.49
N GLN A 142 -22.58 -16.40 17.15
CA GLN A 142 -22.56 -16.61 18.59
C GLN A 142 -21.26 -16.08 19.18
N GLN A 143 -21.36 -15.36 20.30
CA GLN A 143 -20.18 -14.94 21.07
C GLN A 143 -19.56 -16.16 21.76
N VAL A 144 -18.25 -16.34 21.58
CA VAL A 144 -17.49 -17.36 22.26
C VAL A 144 -17.31 -16.92 23.72
N VAL A 145 -17.87 -17.71 24.62
CA VAL A 145 -17.65 -17.54 26.06
C VAL A 145 -16.28 -18.15 26.38
N SER A 146 -15.41 -17.40 27.05
CA SER A 146 -14.16 -17.97 27.54
C SER A 146 -14.48 -19.06 28.57
N ALA A 147 -13.95 -20.27 28.39
CA ALA A 147 -13.97 -21.27 29.45
C ALA A 147 -13.19 -20.72 30.65
N GLN A 148 -13.79 -20.78 31.85
CA GLN A 148 -13.13 -20.50 33.12
C GLN A 148 -12.08 -21.55 33.44
#